data_AF-A0A8T4JGM2-F1
#
_entry.id   AF-A0A8T4JGM2-F1
#
_cell.length_a   1.000
_cell.length_b   1.000
_cell.length_c   1.000
_cell.angle_alpha   90.00
_cell.angle_beta   90.00
_cell.angle_gamma   90.00
#
_symmetry.space_group_name_H-M   'P 1'
#
loop_
_entity.id
_entity.type
_entity.pdbx_description
1 polymer ?
#
loop_
_entity_poly.entity_id
_entity_poly.type
_entity_poly.pdbx_seq_one_letter_code
_entity_poly.pdbx_strand_id
1 'polypeptide(L)' 'MKKKEKLEITSISSRGQVVIPLGIREKLLIDQGDKFMVVGEGDTIILKKLQVPSIKDITKLIDKTKEISKPDKT' A
#
# COMPACT_ATOMS: atom_id res chain seq x y z
N MET A 1 14.26 -8.14 -22.23
CA MET A 1 13.94 -6.81 -22.80
C MET A 1 13.50 -5.89 -21.66
N LYS A 2 14.18 -4.77 -21.41
CA LYS A 2 13.75 -3.80 -20.38
C LYS A 2 12.42 -3.18 -20.82
N LYS A 3 11.34 -3.44 -20.10
CA LYS A 3 10.01 -2.87 -20.38
C LYS A 3 10.12 -1.36 -20.16
N LYS A 4 10.04 -0.57 -21.23
CA LYS A 4 10.02 0.89 -21.19
C LYS A 4 8.85 1.30 -20.30
N GLU A 5 9.09 2.09 -19.25
CA GLU A 5 8.00 2.62 -18.43
C GLU A 5 7.14 3.51 -19.33
N LYS A 6 5.91 3.07 -19.59
CA LYS A 6 4.96 3.80 -20.43
C LYS A 6 4.33 4.86 -19.54
N LEU A 7 4.50 6.13 -19.91
CA LEU A 7 3.76 7.23 -19.31
C LEU A 7 2.27 7.01 -19.63
N GLU A 8 1.43 6.99 -18.61
CA GLU A 8 -0.02 6.89 -18.75
C GLU A 8 -0.65 8.16 -18.17
N ILE A 9 -1.55 8.79 -18.92
CA ILE A 9 -2.19 10.06 -18.57
C ILE A 9 -3.67 9.81 -18.35
N THR A 10 -4.22 10.32 -17.24
CA THR A 10 -5.65 10.27 -16.95
C THR A 10 -6.18 11.65 -16.59
N SER A 11 -7.47 11.87 -16.83
CA SER A 11 -8.16 13.10 -16.47
C SER A 11 -8.92 12.92 -15.16
N ILE A 12 -9.16 14.02 -14.46
CA ILE A 12 -10.04 14.04 -13.29
C ILE A 12 -11.51 13.96 -13.74
N SER A 13 -12.31 13.14 -13.07
CA SER A 13 -13.75 13.05 -13.31
C SER A 13 -14.49 14.27 -12.77
N SER A 14 -15.76 14.44 -13.13
CA SER A 14 -16.62 15.51 -12.61
C SER A 14 -16.81 15.48 -11.10
N ARG A 15 -16.57 14.34 -10.46
CA ARG A 15 -16.63 14.17 -9.00
C ARG A 15 -15.28 14.32 -8.31
N GLY A 16 -14.25 14.77 -9.04
CA GLY A 16 -12.91 14.93 -8.48
C GLY A 16 -12.12 13.63 -8.34
N GLN A 17 -12.51 12.55 -9.05
CA GLN A 17 -11.82 11.26 -8.95
C GLN A 17 -10.79 11.12 -10.08
N VAL A 18 -9.60 10.62 -9.76
CA VAL A 18 -8.60 10.22 -10.77
C VAL A 18 -8.63 8.70 -10.96
N VAL A 19 -8.58 8.26 -12.22
CA VAL A 19 -8.48 6.84 -12.55
C VAL A 19 -7.01 6.43 -12.53
N ILE A 20 -6.69 5.33 -11.83
CA ILE A 20 -5.39 4.67 -11.93
C ILE A 20 -5.47 3.67 -13.10
N PRO A 21 -4.68 3.86 -14.17
CA PRO A 21 -4.67 2.95 -15.32
C PRO A 21 -4.32 1.51 -14.95
N LEU A 22 -4.82 0.56 -15.75
CA LEU A 22 -4.66 -0.87 -15.50
C LEU A 22 -3.19 -1.29 -15.37
N GLY A 23 -2.31 -0.78 -16.24
CA GLY A 23 -0.88 -1.13 -16.22
C GLY A 23 -0.18 -0.72 -14.91
N ILE A 24 -0.57 0.42 -14.35
CA ILE A 24 -0.07 0.89 -13.04
C ILE A 24 -0.67 0.05 -11.92
N ARG A 25 -1.97 -0.26 -11.97
CA ARG A 25 -2.64 -1.12 -10.96
C ARG A 25 -1.96 -2.48 -10.85
N GLU A 26 -1.73 -3.15 -11.97
CA GLU A 26 -1.07 -4.45 -12.00
C GLU A 26 0.38 -4.38 -11.50
N LYS A 27 1.13 -3.35 -11.92
CA LYS A 27 2.54 -3.17 -11.51
C LYS A 27 2.69 -2.94 -10.01
N LEU A 28 1.77 -2.18 -9.41
CA LEU A 28 1.81 -1.80 -8.00
C LEU A 28 0.93 -2.69 -7.11
N LEU A 29 0.34 -3.75 -7.68
CA LEU A 29 -0.56 -4.68 -7.00
C LEU A 29 -1.66 -3.93 -6.24
N ILE A 30 -2.35 -3.01 -6.92
CA ILE A 30 -3.40 -2.18 -6.34
C ILE A 30 -4.76 -2.85 -6.58
N ASP A 31 -5.44 -3.17 -5.49
CA ASP A 31 -6.74 -3.82 -5.46
C ASP A 31 -7.83 -2.91 -4.90
N GLN A 32 -9.08 -3.32 -5.10
CA GLN A 32 -10.23 -2.62 -4.53
C GLN A 32 -10.14 -2.62 -2.99
N GLY A 33 -10.32 -1.43 -2.40
CA GLY A 33 -10.27 -1.26 -0.94
C GLY A 33 -8.88 -0.96 -0.39
N ASP A 34 -7.83 -1.00 -1.22
CA ASP A 34 -6.51 -0.51 -0.83
C ASP A 34 -6.59 0.95 -0.38
N LYS A 35 -5.91 1.24 0.73
CA LYS A 35 -5.83 2.59 1.29
C LYS A 35 -4.51 3.23 0.88
N PHE A 36 -4.56 4.54 0.62
CA PHE A 36 -3.39 5.33 0.28
C PHE A 36 -3.26 6.49 1.24
N MET A 37 -2.02 6.78 1.65
CA MET A 37 -1.68 8.09 2.17
C MET A 37 -1.49 9.04 1.00
N VAL A 38 -2.11 10.22 1.08
CA VAL A 38 -2.07 11.24 0.04
C VAL A 38 -1.39 12.48 0.60
N VAL A 39 -0.38 12.97 -0.11
CA VAL A 39 0.34 14.22 0.21
C VAL A 39 0.40 15.07 -1.04
N GLY A 40 0.09 16.36 -0.92
CA GLY A 40 0.17 17.33 -2.01
C GLY A 40 1.25 18.38 -1.71
N GLU A 41 2.10 18.66 -2.69
CA GLU A 41 3.11 19.72 -2.62
C GLU A 41 3.25 20.37 -4.00
N GLY A 42 3.00 21.69 -4.09
CA GLY A 42 3.02 22.41 -5.36
C GLY A 42 2.02 21.85 -6.38
N ASP A 43 2.54 21.38 -7.52
CA ASP A 43 1.82 20.74 -8.62
C ASP A 43 1.82 19.21 -8.55
N THR A 44 2.35 18.64 -7.47
CA THR A 44 2.58 17.21 -7.31
C THR A 44 1.68 16.60 -6.24
N ILE A 45 1.07 15.45 -6.57
CA ILE A 45 0.35 14.59 -5.62
C ILE A 45 1.08 13.26 -5.52
N ILE A 46 1.42 12.87 -4.30
CA ILE A 46 2.04 11.56 -3.99
C ILE A 46 1.00 10.67 -3.33
N LEU A 47 0.76 9.49 -3.94
CA LEU A 47 -0.05 8.42 -3.36
C LEU A 47 0.85 7.27 -2.91
N LYS A 48 0.90 7.02 -1.60
CA LYS A 48 1.65 5.88 -1.04
C LYS A 48 0.67 4.83 -0.54
N LYS A 49 0.70 3.63 -1.14
CA LYS A 49 -0.11 2.49 -0.69
C LYS A 49 0.22 2.17 0.77
N LEU A 50 -0.81 2.10 1.61
CA LEU A 50 -0.68 1.69 3.00
C LEU A 50 -0.81 0.17 3.08
N GLN A 51 0.24 -0.48 3.57
CA GLN A 51 0.19 -1.88 3.92
C GLN A 51 -0.41 -1.98 5.32
N VAL A 52 -1.69 -2.34 5.41
CA VAL A 52 -2.29 -2.65 6.71
C VAL A 52 -1.79 -4.03 7.10
N PRO A 53 -1.11 -4.20 8.25
CA PRO A 53 -0.66 -5.51 8.70
C PRO A 53 -1.88 -6.42 8.84
N SER A 54 -1.77 -7.65 8.34
CA SER A 54 -2.87 -8.59 8.46
C SER A 54 -3.05 -9.02 9.92
N ILE A 55 -4.24 -9.46 10.31
CA ILE A 55 -4.48 -10.05 11.64
C ILE A 55 -3.50 -11.21 11.88
N LYS A 56 -3.11 -11.96 10.84
CA LYS A 56 -2.12 -13.04 10.93
C LYS A 56 -0.71 -12.52 11.27
N ASP A 57 -0.33 -11.36 10.75
CA ASP A 57 0.96 -10.73 11.07
C ASP A 57 0.97 -10.24 12.51
N ILE A 58 -0.16 -9.71 12.98
CA ILE A 58 -0.37 -9.28 14.36
C ILE A 58 -0.33 -10.49 15.31
N THR A 59 -1.01 -11.61 14.98
CA THR A 59 -0.98 -12.81 15.82
C THR A 59 0.41 -13.42 15.89
N LYS A 60 1.15 -13.47 14.77
CA LYS A 60 2.56 -13.91 14.79
C LYS A 60 3.43 -13.06 15.71
N LEU A 61 3.23 -11.75 15.70
CA LEU A 61 3.90 -10.84 16.62
C LEU A 61 3.57 -11.20 18.08
N ILE A 62 2.28 -11.37 18.41
CA ILE A 62 1.83 -11.75 19.77
C ILE A 62 2.41 -13.09 20.21
N ASP A 63 2.40 -14.10 19.34
CA ASP A 63 2.92 -15.44 19.65
C ASP A 63 4.43 -15.40 19.89
N LYS A 64 5.17 -14.63 19.09
CA LYS A 64 6.60 -14.43 19.27
C LYS A 64 6.91 -13.76 20.60
N THR A 65 6.09 -12.81 21.05
CA THR A 65 6.26 -12.16 22.36
C THR A 65 6.02 -13.12 23.53
N LYS A 66 5.06 -14.06 23.40
CA LYS A 66 4.78 -15.08 24.44
C LYS A 66 5.93 -16.08 24.65
N GLU A 67 6.67 -16.38 23.59
CA GLU A 67 7.85 -17.25 23.66
C GLU A 67 9.00 -16.61 24.42
N ILE A 68 9.14 -15.29 24.33
CA ILE A 68 10.22 -14.50 24.96
C ILE A 68 9.90 -14.18 26.43
N SER A 69 8.61 -14.11 26.80
CA SER A 69 8.16 -13.80 28.16
C SER A 69 7.97 -15.03 29.06
N LYS A 70 8.43 -16.23 28.66
CA LYS A 70 8.51 -17.35 29.60
C LYS A 70 9.53 -16.93 30.67
N PRO A 71 9.13 -16.74 31.95
CA PRO A 71 10.08 -16.37 32.98
C PRO A 71 11.17 -17.44 33.01
N ASP A 72 12.43 -17.01 33.02
CA ASP A 72 13.54 -17.88 33.37
C ASP A 72 13.14 -18.60 34.66
N LYS A 73 13.02 -19.93 34.58
CA LYS A 73 12.70 -20.75 35.74
C LYS A 73 13.89 -20.65 36.70
N THR A 74 13.80 -19.75 37.66
CA THR A 74 14.63 -19.73 38.88
C THR A 74 13.78 -20.17 40.06
#